data_AF-A0A166PUC6-F1
#
_entry.id   AF-A0A166PUC6-F1
#
_cell.length_a   1.000
_cell.length_b   1.000
_cell.length_c   1.000
_cell.angle_alpha   90.00
_cell.angle_beta   90.00
_cell.angle_gamma   90.00
#
_symmetry.space_group_name_H-M   'P 1'
#
loop_
_entity.id
_entity.type
_entity.pdbx_description
1 polymer ?
#
loop_
_entity_poly.entity_id
_entity_poly.type
_entity_poly.pdbx_seq_one_letter_code
_entity_poly.pdbx_strand_id
1 'polypeptide(L)'
;MKPEAQLIDINQCFLSSSPPRKMLGTPIDFLAAEVAVGLEAGPTSDVWALGCCIFRLRSGEGPFSSPFDVIAPEDLDSMGHPAKDFSKGKRYEQWWDGEQQSLHHMIERIWDEPKDRTVRTGNLRLAKNWGDRHRPFPSHFSHMVWNPSAIKVDNTYLTGYDDEWECVLKALPKIRKDEATLLYDLLSKILVHEPARRITVKQMLDHPWFHIDEFGHGTRR
;
A
#
# COMPACT_ATOMS: atom_id res chain seq x y z
N MET A 1 3.70 -10.47 -24.10
CA MET A 1 2.69 -9.39 -24.03
C MET A 1 2.95 -8.65 -22.74
N LYS A 2 3.07 -7.32 -22.75
CA LYS A 2 3.12 -6.57 -21.49
C LYS A 2 1.73 -6.66 -20.85
N PRO A 3 1.60 -6.85 -19.52
CA PRO A 3 0.31 -6.64 -18.86
C PRO A 3 -0.24 -5.26 -19.22
N GLU A 4 -1.49 -5.21 -19.64
CA GLU A 4 -2.25 -3.97 -19.74
C GLU A 4 -3.26 -3.97 -18.59
N ALA A 5 -3.20 -2.94 -17.75
CA ALA A 5 -4.21 -2.70 -16.73
C ALA A 5 -5.25 -1.71 -17.28
N GLN A 6 -6.52 -1.94 -16.97
CA GLN A 6 -7.63 -1.07 -17.37
C GLN A 6 -8.41 -0.65 -16.13
N LEU A 7 -8.70 0.64 -16.03
CA LEU A 7 -9.58 1.18 -14.98
C LEU A 7 -11.03 0.85 -15.33
N ILE A 8 -11.78 0.32 -14.35
CA ILE A 8 -13.19 -0.03 -14.46
C ILE A 8 -13.99 0.62 -13.32
N ASP A 9 -15.30 0.36 -13.28
CA ASP A 9 -16.20 0.82 -12.21
C ASP A 9 -16.28 2.35 -12.07
N ILE A 10 -16.70 3.02 -13.15
CA ILE A 10 -16.87 4.48 -13.22
C ILE A 10 -18.18 4.98 -12.58
N ASN A 11 -18.85 4.16 -11.78
CA ASN A 11 -20.18 4.46 -11.21
C ASN A 11 -20.16 5.57 -10.15
N GLN A 12 -18.98 5.92 -9.65
CA GLN A 12 -18.77 7.01 -8.67
C GLN A 12 -17.96 8.17 -9.25
N CYS A 13 -17.72 8.20 -10.58
CA CYS A 13 -17.03 9.32 -11.21
C CYS A 13 -17.91 10.58 -11.22
N PHE A 14 -17.30 11.74 -11.03
CA PHE A 14 -17.95 13.05 -11.06
C PHE A 14 -17.05 14.09 -11.72
N LEU A 15 -17.64 15.18 -12.20
CA LEU A 15 -16.89 16.32 -12.72
C LEU A 15 -16.24 17.05 -11.54
N SER A 16 -14.94 17.37 -11.63
CA SER A 16 -14.24 18.10 -10.56
C SER A 16 -14.86 19.47 -10.26
N SER A 17 -15.59 20.06 -11.22
CA SER A 17 -16.34 21.31 -11.03
C SER A 17 -17.66 21.13 -10.28
N SER A 18 -18.08 19.90 -10.00
CA SER A 18 -19.35 19.56 -9.35
C SER A 18 -19.18 18.31 -8.46
N PRO A 19 -18.36 18.38 -7.40
CA PRO A 19 -18.18 17.27 -6.48
C PRO A 19 -19.51 16.91 -5.77
N PRO A 20 -19.73 15.62 -5.48
CA PRO A 20 -20.92 15.17 -4.77
C PRO A 20 -20.89 15.64 -3.31
N ARG A 21 -22.04 16.11 -2.83
CA ARG A 21 -22.21 16.55 -1.43
C ARG A 21 -22.34 15.40 -0.43
N LYS A 22 -22.65 14.19 -0.92
CA LYS A 22 -22.73 12.98 -0.10
C LYS A 22 -21.40 12.25 -0.20
N MET A 23 -20.95 11.68 0.91
CA MET A 23 -19.76 10.85 0.97
C MET A 23 -19.88 9.70 -0.05
N LEU A 24 -18.81 9.50 -0.81
CA LEU A 24 -18.70 8.43 -1.81
C LEU A 24 -18.53 7.08 -1.14
N GLY A 25 -18.87 6.01 -1.85
CA GLY A 25 -18.72 4.63 -1.38
C GLY A 25 -17.29 4.09 -1.36
N THR A 26 -16.26 4.96 -1.32
CA THR A 26 -14.86 4.54 -1.32
C THR A 26 -14.56 3.75 -0.06
N PRO A 27 -14.02 2.52 -0.15
CA PRO A 27 -13.63 1.76 1.03
C PRO A 27 -12.61 2.53 1.86
N ILE A 28 -12.70 2.39 3.18
CA ILE A 28 -11.95 3.23 4.13
C ILE A 28 -10.44 3.18 3.90
N ASP A 29 -9.90 2.03 3.48
CA ASP A 29 -8.48 1.81 3.20
C ASP A 29 -7.92 2.65 2.04
N PHE A 30 -8.78 3.20 1.20
CA PHE A 30 -8.42 4.04 0.04
C PHE A 30 -8.93 5.48 0.20
N LEU A 31 -9.64 5.76 1.29
CA LEU A 31 -10.26 7.05 1.53
C LEU A 31 -9.17 8.08 1.82
N ALA A 32 -9.15 9.17 1.05
CA ALA A 32 -8.20 10.23 1.26
C ALA A 32 -8.51 10.98 2.58
N ALA A 33 -7.46 11.46 3.27
CA ALA A 33 -7.59 12.08 4.58
C ALA A 33 -8.63 13.23 4.61
N GLU A 34 -8.66 14.08 3.59
CA GLU A 34 -9.63 15.18 3.45
C GLU A 34 -11.06 14.66 3.36
N VAL A 35 -11.28 13.55 2.66
CA VAL A 35 -12.61 12.95 2.48
C VAL A 35 -13.05 12.25 3.77
N ALA A 36 -12.12 11.63 4.49
CA ALA A 36 -12.37 11.00 5.79
C ALA A 36 -12.85 12.01 6.86
N VAL A 37 -12.41 13.26 6.76
CA VAL A 37 -12.89 14.37 7.61
C VAL A 37 -14.08 15.13 6.99
N GLY A 38 -14.67 14.63 5.91
CA GLY A 38 -15.89 15.17 5.30
C GLY A 38 -15.68 16.37 4.36
N LEU A 39 -14.45 16.66 3.96
CA LEU A 39 -14.18 17.62 2.87
C LEU A 39 -14.50 16.99 1.51
N GLU A 40 -14.66 17.85 0.51
CA GLU A 40 -14.98 17.41 -0.85
C GLU A 40 -13.82 16.64 -1.48
N ALA A 41 -14.13 15.51 -2.12
CA ALA A 41 -13.18 14.76 -2.91
C ALA A 41 -12.81 15.52 -4.20
N GLY A 42 -11.57 15.33 -4.65
CA GLY A 42 -11.09 15.90 -5.91
C GLY A 42 -10.01 15.04 -6.55
N PRO A 43 -9.37 15.51 -7.65
CA PRO A 43 -8.33 14.75 -8.34
C PRO A 43 -7.17 14.31 -7.44
N THR A 44 -6.87 15.08 -6.39
CA THR A 44 -5.85 14.75 -5.39
C THR A 44 -6.26 13.60 -4.47
N SER A 45 -7.56 13.31 -4.33
CA SER A 45 -8.07 12.14 -3.61
C SER A 45 -7.83 10.86 -4.42
N ASP A 46 -7.91 10.91 -5.75
CA ASP A 46 -7.54 9.78 -6.62
C ASP A 46 -6.04 9.49 -6.57
N VAL A 47 -5.20 10.54 -6.45
CA VAL A 47 -3.75 10.39 -6.23
C VAL A 47 -3.46 9.64 -4.93
N TRP A 48 -4.18 9.95 -3.86
CA TRP A 48 -4.08 9.22 -2.58
C TRP A 48 -4.47 7.76 -2.73
N ALA A 49 -5.62 7.48 -3.34
CA ALA A 49 -6.11 6.12 -3.57
C ALA A 49 -5.10 5.31 -4.40
N LEU A 50 -4.47 5.92 -5.40
CA LEU A 50 -3.39 5.31 -6.17
C LEU A 50 -2.18 4.96 -5.31
N GLY A 51 -1.79 5.82 -4.36
CA GLY A 51 -0.73 5.52 -3.38
C GLY A 51 -1.05 4.28 -2.54
N CYS A 52 -2.30 4.17 -2.09
CA CYS A 52 -2.78 3.00 -1.35
C CYS A 52 -2.73 1.73 -2.21
N CYS A 53 -3.13 1.83 -3.49
CA CYS A 53 -3.01 0.73 -4.46
C CYS A 53 -1.55 0.32 -4.68
N ILE A 54 -0.63 1.27 -4.90
CA ILE A 54 0.80 0.98 -5.09
C ILE A 54 1.37 0.27 -3.87
N PHE A 55 1.10 0.78 -2.67
CA PHE A 55 1.56 0.15 -1.44
C PHE A 55 1.01 -1.27 -1.32
N ARG A 56 -0.30 -1.45 -1.51
CA ARG A 56 -0.96 -2.77 -1.41
C ARG A 56 -0.46 -3.78 -2.43
N LEU A 57 -0.23 -3.35 -3.67
CA LEU A 57 0.37 -4.20 -4.70
C LEU A 57 1.79 -4.65 -4.32
N ARG A 58 2.54 -3.79 -3.62
CA ARG A 58 3.91 -4.09 -3.20
C ARG A 58 3.99 -4.87 -1.90
N SER A 59 3.16 -4.59 -0.90
CA SER A 59 3.25 -5.18 0.44
C SER A 59 2.29 -6.36 0.66
N GLY A 60 1.24 -6.48 -0.16
CA GLY A 60 0.12 -7.39 0.06
C GLY A 60 -0.94 -6.86 1.03
N GLU A 61 -0.69 -5.74 1.71
CA GLU A 61 -1.55 -5.17 2.76
C GLU A 61 -1.80 -3.67 2.53
N GLY A 62 -2.85 -3.10 3.14
CA GLY A 62 -3.07 -1.66 3.08
C GLY A 62 -2.02 -0.87 3.89
N PRO A 63 -1.76 0.41 3.54
CA PRO A 63 -0.90 1.27 4.36
C PRO A 63 -1.55 1.69 5.69
N PHE A 64 -2.89 1.52 5.79
CA PHE A 64 -3.69 1.84 6.97
C PHE A 64 -4.32 0.55 7.50
N SER A 65 -4.23 0.34 8.82
CA SER A 65 -4.77 -0.83 9.52
C SER A 65 -6.11 -0.53 10.20
N SER A 66 -6.46 0.76 10.29
CA SER A 66 -7.66 1.26 10.95
C SER A 66 -8.13 2.57 10.32
N PRO A 67 -9.45 2.87 10.34
CA PRO A 67 -9.98 4.19 10.04
C PRO A 67 -9.29 5.36 10.77
N PHE A 68 -8.78 5.09 11.97
CA PHE A 68 -8.09 6.07 12.81
C PHE A 68 -6.65 6.36 12.33
N ASP A 69 -6.10 5.57 11.42
CA ASP A 69 -4.76 5.82 10.84
C ASP A 69 -4.84 6.85 9.70
N VAL A 70 -6.03 7.04 9.12
CA VAL A 70 -6.29 7.96 8.01
C VAL A 70 -6.63 9.38 8.51
N ILE A 71 -7.18 9.47 9.72
CA ILE A 71 -7.65 10.70 10.35
C ILE A 71 -6.65 11.07 11.45
N ALA A 72 -6.17 12.31 11.49
CA ALA A 72 -5.29 12.74 12.59
C ALA A 72 -6.05 12.62 13.92
N PRO A 73 -5.43 12.15 15.02
CA PRO A 73 -6.11 12.02 16.32
C PRO A 73 -6.80 13.31 16.78
N GLU A 74 -6.28 14.47 16.38
CA GLU A 74 -6.80 15.80 16.69
C GLU A 74 -8.04 16.19 15.87
N ASP A 75 -8.29 15.48 14.76
CA ASP A 75 -9.51 15.58 13.96
C ASP A 75 -10.62 14.66 14.48
N LEU A 76 -10.43 14.04 15.65
CA LEU A 76 -11.42 13.23 16.35
C LEU A 76 -11.93 13.97 17.60
N ASP A 77 -13.23 13.88 17.87
CA ASP A 77 -13.85 14.37 19.10
C ASP A 77 -13.48 13.47 20.30
N SER A 78 -13.90 13.89 21.50
CA SER A 78 -13.65 13.13 22.74
C SER A 78 -14.30 11.73 22.76
N MET A 79 -15.10 11.37 21.76
CA MET A 79 -15.73 10.06 21.60
C MET A 79 -15.07 9.24 20.46
N GLY A 80 -14.06 9.78 19.78
CA GLY A 80 -13.40 9.13 18.65
C GLY A 80 -14.13 9.26 17.31
N HIS A 81 -15.09 10.18 17.17
CA HIS A 81 -15.72 10.48 15.88
C HIS A 81 -15.06 11.68 15.21
N PRO A 82 -15.15 11.85 13.88
CA PRO A 82 -14.65 13.07 13.22
C PRO A 82 -15.19 14.35 13.89
N ALA A 83 -14.29 15.19 14.39
CA ALA A 83 -14.60 16.39 15.16
C ALA A 83 -15.38 17.39 14.30
N LYS A 84 -16.50 17.92 14.82
CA LYS A 84 -17.32 18.92 14.09
C LYS A 84 -16.62 20.28 13.87
N ASP A 85 -15.51 20.54 14.55
CA ASP A 85 -14.76 21.80 14.50
C ASP A 85 -13.29 21.53 14.18
N PHE A 86 -12.97 21.52 12.88
CA PHE A 86 -11.64 21.24 12.32
C PHE A 86 -10.64 22.40 12.45
N SER A 87 -10.98 23.46 13.21
CA SER A 87 -10.13 24.65 13.36
C SER A 87 -9.12 24.57 14.52
N LYS A 88 -9.11 23.46 15.28
CA LYS A 88 -8.38 23.38 16.56
C LYS A 88 -7.34 22.26 16.67
N GLY A 89 -7.16 21.43 15.64
CA GLY A 89 -6.10 20.41 15.60
C GLY A 89 -4.84 20.90 14.89
N LYS A 90 -3.66 20.64 15.47
CA LYS A 90 -2.40 20.83 14.75
C LYS A 90 -2.27 19.67 13.77
N ARG A 91 -2.60 19.89 12.49
CA ARG A 91 -2.48 18.89 11.41
C ARG A 91 -1.12 18.19 11.47
N TYR A 92 -1.12 16.87 11.63
CA TYR A 92 0.09 16.09 11.40
C TYR A 92 0.50 16.31 9.95
N GLU A 93 1.70 16.87 9.74
CA GLU A 93 2.22 17.00 8.37
C GLU A 93 2.54 15.63 7.77
N GLN A 94 2.77 14.61 8.61
CA GLN A 94 3.28 13.29 8.24
C GLN A 94 2.80 12.22 9.23
N TRP A 95 1.78 11.43 8.88
CA TRP A 95 1.27 10.33 9.73
C TRP A 95 2.30 9.20 9.96
N TRP A 96 3.44 9.26 9.28
CA TRP A 96 4.51 8.27 9.30
C TRP A 96 5.70 8.60 10.24
N ASP A 97 5.61 9.64 11.07
CA ASP A 97 6.71 10.09 11.94
C ASP A 97 6.63 9.50 13.38
N GLY A 98 5.74 8.53 13.62
CA GLY A 98 5.63 7.81 14.89
C GLY A 98 6.64 6.66 15.02
N GLU A 99 7.22 6.48 16.22
CA GLU A 99 8.27 5.47 16.51
C GLU A 99 7.85 4.01 16.25
N GLN A 100 6.56 3.69 16.20
CA GLN A 100 6.07 2.31 16.10
C GLN A 100 5.52 1.91 14.71
N GLN A 101 5.22 2.87 13.81
CA GLN A 101 4.58 2.60 12.50
C GLN A 101 5.01 3.60 11.42
N SER A 102 6.31 3.78 11.20
CA SER A 102 6.78 4.63 10.11
C SER A 102 6.61 3.96 8.73
N LEU A 103 6.22 4.75 7.72
CA LEU A 103 6.14 4.32 6.33
C LEU A 103 7.44 3.68 5.84
N HIS A 104 8.58 4.19 6.31
CA HIS A 104 9.89 3.61 6.04
C HIS A 104 9.99 2.17 6.55
N HIS A 105 9.63 1.95 7.82
CA HIS A 105 9.68 0.62 8.43
C HIS A 105 8.73 -0.36 7.72
N MET A 106 7.54 0.11 7.31
CA MET A 106 6.61 -0.70 6.52
C MET A 106 7.21 -1.12 5.18
N ILE A 107 7.90 -0.21 4.49
CA ILE A 107 8.54 -0.49 3.20
C ILE A 107 9.73 -1.43 3.34
N GLU A 108 10.54 -1.28 4.39
CA GLU A 108 11.65 -2.20 4.69
C GLU A 108 11.17 -3.64 4.97
N ARG A 109 9.89 -3.81 5.36
CA ARG A 109 9.30 -5.12 5.58
C ARG A 109 8.81 -5.79 4.28
N ILE A 110 8.71 -5.06 3.17
CA ILE A 110 8.22 -5.61 1.90
C ILE A 110 9.17 -6.69 1.35
N TRP A 111 8.60 -7.85 1.03
CA TRP A 111 9.33 -8.96 0.41
C TRP A 111 9.33 -8.85 -1.12
N ASP A 112 10.42 -9.30 -1.73
CA ASP A 112 10.50 -9.44 -3.19
C ASP A 112 9.76 -10.71 -3.62
N GLU A 113 9.26 -10.74 -4.86
CA GLU A 113 8.67 -11.96 -5.40
C GLU A 113 9.80 -12.99 -5.64
N PRO A 114 9.79 -14.15 -4.95
CA PRO A 114 10.84 -15.12 -5.13
C PRO A 114 10.73 -15.76 -6.51
N LYS A 115 11.87 -15.93 -7.19
CA LYS A 115 11.92 -16.53 -8.55
C LYS A 115 11.33 -17.93 -8.59
N ASP A 116 11.50 -18.69 -7.51
CA ASP A 116 10.81 -19.94 -7.26
C ASP A 116 9.80 -19.68 -6.15
N ARG A 117 8.59 -20.22 -6.28
CA ARG A 117 7.56 -20.15 -5.23
C ARG A 117 7.91 -21.04 -4.03
N THR A 118 9.13 -21.56 -3.97
CA THR A 118 9.69 -22.38 -2.91
C THR A 118 10.93 -21.71 -2.32
N VAL A 119 10.89 -21.37 -1.04
CA VAL A 119 12.01 -20.87 -0.25
C VAL A 119 12.45 -21.99 0.70
N ARG A 120 13.75 -22.27 0.75
CA ARG A 120 14.32 -23.23 1.71
C ARG A 120 14.75 -22.48 2.95
N THR A 121 14.09 -22.73 4.07
CA THR A 121 14.55 -22.27 5.37
C THR A 121 15.02 -23.48 6.17
N GLY A 122 15.49 -23.31 7.42
CA GLY A 122 15.91 -24.45 8.23
C GLY A 122 14.75 -25.39 8.58
N ASN A 123 14.92 -26.26 9.57
CA ASN A 123 13.82 -27.08 10.07
C ASN A 123 12.78 -26.21 10.80
N LEU A 124 11.77 -25.73 10.09
CA LEU A 124 10.64 -24.98 10.64
C LEU A 124 9.37 -25.83 10.62
N ARG A 125 8.56 -25.78 11.68
CA ARG A 125 7.35 -26.61 11.83
C ARG A 125 6.09 -25.73 11.87
N LEU A 126 5.64 -25.28 10.70
CA LEU A 126 4.44 -24.46 10.59
C LEU A 126 3.17 -25.29 10.32
N ALA A 127 2.04 -24.84 10.88
CA ALA A 127 0.75 -25.55 10.92
C ALA A 127 0.00 -25.61 9.57
N LYS A 128 -1.09 -26.41 9.52
CA LYS A 128 -1.87 -26.72 8.30
C LYS A 128 -3.31 -26.17 8.28
N ASN A 129 -3.69 -25.71 7.09
CA ASN A 129 -5.03 -25.63 6.45
C ASN A 129 -5.87 -24.34 6.64
N TRP A 130 -6.37 -23.82 5.50
CA TRP A 130 -7.80 -23.71 5.11
C TRP A 130 -7.94 -23.09 3.69
N GLY A 131 -8.73 -23.74 2.81
CA GLY A 131 -9.15 -23.24 1.48
C GLY A 131 -8.07 -23.18 0.38
N ASP A 132 -8.47 -23.06 -0.88
CA ASP A 132 -7.57 -23.00 -2.07
C ASP A 132 -6.82 -21.64 -2.22
N ARG A 133 -6.34 -21.07 -1.10
CA ARG A 133 -5.54 -19.82 -1.06
C ARG A 133 -4.05 -20.04 -1.31
N HIS A 134 -3.65 -21.30 -1.31
CA HIS A 134 -2.29 -21.77 -1.53
C HIS A 134 -1.95 -21.89 -3.03
N ARG A 135 -2.96 -21.79 -3.90
CA ARG A 135 -2.68 -21.72 -5.33
C ARG A 135 -2.13 -20.35 -5.65
N PRO A 136 -0.94 -20.29 -6.24
CA PRO A 136 -0.53 -19.03 -6.81
C PRO A 136 -1.46 -18.63 -7.94
N PHE A 137 -1.50 -17.33 -8.22
CA PHE A 137 -2.26 -16.81 -9.34
C PHE A 137 -1.84 -17.49 -10.66
N PRO A 138 -2.80 -17.65 -11.61
CA PRO A 138 -2.49 -18.04 -12.97
C PRO A 138 -1.32 -17.21 -13.53
N SER A 139 -0.51 -17.80 -14.41
CA SER A 139 0.70 -17.17 -14.94
C SER A 139 0.47 -15.82 -15.64
N HIS A 140 -0.73 -15.60 -16.17
CA HIS A 140 -1.12 -14.31 -16.76
C HIS A 140 -1.45 -13.24 -15.73
N PHE A 141 -1.63 -13.59 -14.45
CA PHE A 141 -1.83 -12.64 -13.35
C PHE A 141 -0.61 -12.52 -12.44
N SER A 142 0.37 -13.43 -12.52
CA SER A 142 1.52 -13.42 -11.59
C SER A 142 2.35 -12.14 -11.67
N HIS A 143 2.36 -11.48 -12.82
CA HIS A 143 3.04 -10.20 -13.02
C HIS A 143 2.13 -8.99 -12.76
N MET A 144 0.84 -9.20 -12.52
CA MET A 144 -0.14 -8.15 -12.19
C MET A 144 -0.37 -8.07 -10.68
N VAL A 145 -0.33 -9.22 -10.00
CA VAL A 145 -0.66 -9.33 -8.59
C VAL A 145 0.23 -10.38 -7.94
N TRP A 146 0.82 -10.01 -6.82
CA TRP A 146 1.59 -10.90 -5.97
C TRP A 146 0.72 -11.42 -4.82
N ASN A 147 0.75 -12.74 -4.55
CA ASN A 147 0.10 -13.36 -3.39
C ASN A 147 1.19 -13.93 -2.45
N PRO A 148 1.54 -13.23 -1.37
CA PRO A 148 2.53 -13.70 -0.40
C PRO A 148 2.17 -15.08 0.21
N SER A 149 0.89 -15.39 0.42
CA SER A 149 0.44 -16.69 0.96
C SER A 149 0.61 -17.87 -0.01
N ALA A 150 0.97 -17.62 -1.27
CA ALA A 150 1.32 -18.64 -2.25
C ALA A 150 2.82 -19.01 -2.26
N ILE A 151 3.62 -18.41 -1.38
CA ILE A 151 5.01 -18.82 -1.15
C ILE A 151 5.01 -20.09 -0.29
N LYS A 152 5.77 -21.10 -0.73
CA LYS A 152 6.09 -22.30 0.05
C LYS A 152 7.41 -22.11 0.76
N VAL A 153 7.44 -22.40 2.05
CA VAL A 153 8.63 -22.54 2.86
C VAL A 153 8.71 -23.99 3.33
N ASP A 154 9.77 -24.70 2.92
CA ASP A 154 10.01 -26.11 3.30
C ASP A 154 8.79 -27.02 3.06
N ASN A 155 8.20 -26.90 1.87
CA ASN A 155 7.02 -27.65 1.39
C ASN A 155 5.71 -27.33 2.14
N THR A 156 5.68 -26.25 2.92
CA THR A 156 4.49 -25.72 3.61
C THR A 156 4.20 -24.31 3.12
N TYR A 157 2.94 -23.96 2.89
CA TYR A 157 2.59 -22.58 2.52
C TYR A 157 2.60 -21.67 3.75
N LEU A 158 2.97 -20.40 3.58
CA LEU A 158 2.90 -19.40 4.64
C LEU A 158 1.46 -19.27 5.18
N THR A 159 1.23 -19.65 6.44
CA THR A 159 -0.07 -19.52 7.13
C THR A 159 0.10 -19.21 8.61
N GLY A 160 -0.76 -18.33 9.14
CA GLY A 160 -0.88 -18.10 10.58
C GLY A 160 0.27 -17.28 11.18
N TYR A 161 0.02 -16.74 12.37
CA TYR A 161 1.00 -16.01 13.17
C TYR A 161 1.34 -16.88 14.39
N ASP A 162 2.51 -17.51 14.42
CA ASP A 162 3.08 -18.11 15.61
C ASP A 162 4.42 -17.44 15.98
N ASP A 163 5.03 -17.88 17.08
CA ASP A 163 6.30 -17.37 17.60
C ASP A 163 7.49 -17.61 16.66
N GLU A 164 7.35 -18.50 15.67
CA GLU A 164 8.34 -18.76 14.63
C GLU A 164 8.19 -17.83 13.40
N TRP A 165 7.06 -17.11 13.29
CA TRP A 165 6.76 -16.22 12.15
C TRP A 165 7.83 -15.16 11.92
N GLU A 166 8.34 -14.52 12.97
CA GLU A 166 9.40 -13.51 12.87
C GLU A 166 10.70 -14.06 12.25
N CYS A 167 11.02 -15.34 12.49
CA CYS A 167 12.16 -15.99 11.87
C CYS A 167 11.94 -16.24 10.37
N VAL A 168 10.71 -16.58 9.97
CA VAL A 168 10.32 -16.71 8.55
C VAL A 168 10.44 -15.37 7.82
N LEU A 169 9.93 -14.30 8.42
CA LEU A 169 9.93 -12.98 7.80
C LEU A 169 11.35 -12.46 7.52
N LYS A 170 12.31 -12.83 8.37
CA LYS A 170 13.74 -12.51 8.20
C LYS A 170 14.41 -13.32 7.09
N ALA A 171 13.90 -14.50 6.77
CA ALA A 171 14.47 -15.38 5.76
C ALA A 171 13.98 -15.08 4.33
N LEU A 172 12.81 -14.45 4.20
CA LEU A 172 12.26 -14.06 2.90
C LEU A 172 13.09 -12.92 2.27
N PRO A 173 13.43 -13.03 0.96
CA PRO A 173 14.15 -11.97 0.27
C PRO A 173 13.33 -10.68 0.31
N LYS A 174 13.98 -9.58 0.68
CA LYS A 174 13.38 -8.24 0.65
C LYS A 174 13.57 -7.61 -0.72
N ILE A 175 12.70 -6.66 -1.04
CA ILE A 175 12.87 -5.82 -2.23
C ILE A 175 14.24 -5.13 -2.18
N ARG A 176 14.78 -4.78 -3.34
CA ARG A 176 16.11 -4.17 -3.40
C ARG A 176 16.11 -2.85 -2.62
N LYS A 177 17.24 -2.53 -1.99
CA LYS A 177 17.37 -1.32 -1.16
C LYS A 177 17.10 -0.02 -1.94
N ASP A 178 17.53 0.05 -3.20
CA ASP A 178 17.28 1.19 -4.08
C ASP A 178 15.80 1.31 -4.45
N GLU A 179 15.14 0.18 -4.74
CA GLU A 179 13.68 0.16 -4.93
C GLU A 179 12.94 0.60 -3.68
N ALA A 180 13.29 0.08 -2.50
CA ALA A 180 12.69 0.48 -1.23
C ALA A 180 12.84 1.99 -0.98
N THR A 181 14.02 2.54 -1.27
CA THR A 181 14.30 3.98 -1.13
C THR A 181 13.42 4.82 -2.06
N LEU A 182 13.32 4.42 -3.33
CA LEU A 182 12.50 5.12 -4.32
C LEU A 182 10.99 4.98 -4.04
N LEU A 183 10.58 3.82 -3.54
CA LEU A 183 9.19 3.57 -3.15
C LEU A 183 8.79 4.43 -1.95
N TYR A 184 9.67 4.52 -0.94
CA TYR A 184 9.47 5.41 0.19
C TYR A 184 9.34 6.87 -0.24
N ASP A 185 10.28 7.34 -1.06
CA ASP A 185 10.29 8.72 -1.57
C ASP A 185 9.04 9.04 -2.42
N LEU A 186 8.55 8.09 -3.22
CA LEU A 186 7.29 8.23 -3.96
C LEU A 186 6.09 8.32 -3.01
N LEU A 187 5.94 7.33 -2.12
CA LEU A 187 4.77 7.22 -1.25
C LEU A 187 4.70 8.36 -0.22
N SER A 188 5.84 8.84 0.29
CA SER A 188 5.88 9.99 1.20
C SER A 188 5.43 11.30 0.54
N LYS A 189 5.46 11.38 -0.80
CA LYS A 189 4.95 12.53 -1.56
C LYS A 189 3.48 12.36 -1.98
N ILE A 190 3.00 11.12 -2.10
CA ILE A 190 1.60 10.81 -2.42
C ILE A 190 0.72 10.90 -1.18
N LEU A 191 1.10 10.24 -0.09
CA LEU A 191 0.28 10.04 1.11
C LEU A 191 0.34 11.23 2.07
N VAL A 192 0.46 12.45 1.55
CA VAL A 192 0.48 13.70 2.33
C VAL A 192 -0.94 14.11 2.70
N HIS A 193 -1.21 14.43 3.97
CA HIS A 193 -2.56 14.81 4.42
C HIS A 193 -3.12 16.00 3.64
N GLU A 194 -2.34 17.08 3.52
CA GLU A 194 -2.74 18.29 2.80
C GLU A 194 -2.78 18.04 1.28
N PRO A 195 -3.97 18.06 0.62
CA PRO A 195 -4.09 17.71 -0.79
C PRO A 195 -3.26 18.62 -1.71
N ALA A 196 -3.13 19.91 -1.37
CA ALA A 196 -2.37 20.87 -2.15
C ALA A 196 -0.85 20.63 -2.13
N ARG A 197 -0.34 19.85 -1.15
CA ARG A 197 1.09 19.50 -1.04
C ARG A 197 1.42 18.15 -1.67
N ARG A 198 0.41 17.37 -2.09
CA ARG A 198 0.63 16.07 -2.75
C ARG A 198 1.33 16.27 -4.09
N ILE A 199 2.15 15.30 -4.45
CA ILE A 199 2.71 15.20 -5.79
C ILE A 199 1.57 15.17 -6.84
N THR A 200 1.78 15.84 -7.97
CA THR A 200 0.84 15.80 -9.09
C THR A 200 1.03 14.53 -9.92
N VAL A 201 -0.02 14.07 -10.62
CA VAL A 201 0.08 12.91 -11.54
C VAL A 201 1.22 13.08 -12.56
N LYS A 202 1.41 14.29 -13.09
CA LYS A 202 2.51 14.58 -14.02
C LYS A 202 3.87 14.31 -13.38
N GLN A 203 4.11 14.83 -12.19
CA GLN A 203 5.36 14.60 -11.45
C GLN A 203 5.52 13.14 -11.03
N MET A 204 4.43 12.43 -10.74
CA MET A 204 4.47 11.00 -10.43
C MET A 204 4.96 10.18 -11.61
N LEU A 205 4.46 10.45 -12.82
CA LEU A 205 4.89 9.74 -14.03
C LEU A 205 6.39 9.92 -14.32
N ASP A 206 6.95 11.06 -13.94
CA ASP A 206 8.38 11.36 -14.06
C ASP A 206 9.22 10.82 -12.86
N HIS A 207 8.58 10.16 -11.88
CA HIS A 207 9.27 9.70 -10.68
C HIS A 207 10.19 8.50 -10.97
N PRO A 208 11.44 8.46 -10.46
CA PRO A 208 12.41 7.42 -10.79
C PRO A 208 11.96 5.99 -10.45
N TRP A 209 11.05 5.83 -9.49
CA TRP A 209 10.48 4.52 -9.15
C TRP A 209 9.77 3.84 -10.34
N PHE A 210 9.09 4.62 -11.20
CA PHE A 210 8.47 4.08 -12.42
C PHE A 210 9.46 3.72 -13.53
N HIS A 211 10.72 4.15 -13.38
CA HIS A 211 11.79 3.99 -14.38
C HIS A 211 12.96 3.16 -13.81
N ILE A 212 12.76 2.45 -12.71
CA ILE A 212 13.82 1.77 -11.96
C ILE A 212 14.58 0.72 -12.80
N ASP A 213 13.90 0.09 -13.75
CA ASP A 213 14.51 -0.88 -14.65
C ASP A 213 15.38 -0.23 -15.75
N GLU A 214 15.11 1.03 -16.11
CA GLU A 214 15.85 1.75 -17.15
C GLU A 214 17.28 2.07 -16.71
N PHE A 215 17.50 2.23 -15.40
CA PHE A 215 18.81 2.48 -14.81
C PHE A 215 19.51 1.20 -14.32
N GLY A 216 18.80 0.07 -14.27
CA GLY A 216 19.30 -1.20 -13.74
C GLY A 216 19.90 -2.16 -14.79
N HIS A 217 19.75 -1.88 -16.09
CA HIS A 217 20.16 -2.81 -17.15
C HIS A 217 21.55 -2.54 -17.72
N GLY A 218 22.56 -2.91 -16.94
CA GLY A 218 23.69 -3.66 -17.49
C GLY A 218 23.25 -5.12 -17.70
N THR A 219 22.63 -5.42 -18.85
CA THR A 219 22.36 -6.78 -19.39
C THR A 219 21.33 -7.65 -18.65
N ARG A 220 20.10 -7.75 -19.21
CA ARG A 220 19.33 -9.01 -19.27
C ARG A 220 18.60 -9.08 -20.62
N ARG A 221 19.23 -9.75 -21.59
CA ARG A 221 18.56 -10.39 -22.73
C ARG A 221 18.42 -11.87 -22.42
#